data_AF-A0A3M7AWT3-F1
#
_entry.id   AF-A0A3M7AWT3-F1
#
_cell.length_a   1.000
_cell.length_b   1.000
_cell.length_c   1.000
_cell.angle_alpha   90.00
_cell.angle_beta   90.00
_cell.angle_gamma   90.00
#
_symmetry.space_group_name_H-M   'P 1'
#
loop_
_entity.id
_entity.type
_entity.pdbx_description
1 polymer ?
#
loop_
_entity_poly.entity_id
_entity_poly.type
_entity_poly.pdbx_seq_one_letter_code
_entity_poly.pdbx_strand_id
1 'polypeptide(L)'
;MVDIDGKAYYYLYTHHPSHNHSSIMATSAVQARSLYRQFLRELPHRSPSILANPSPIQQHIRHDFTGSTASISLEQQSQKPVERRLEEAQQYLHYLRSQREYITLLERYNPGMNMNEEERVRLTARRVGMDLPIEHMKGGDGSKEE
;
A
#
# COMPACT_ATOMS: atom_id res chain seq x y z
N MET A 1 -4.72 62.27 -22.13
CA MET A 1 -3.99 62.47 -23.39
C MET A 1 -4.60 61.51 -24.39
N VAL A 2 -5.28 62.00 -25.43
CA VAL A 2 -6.00 61.18 -26.42
C VAL A 2 -5.42 61.50 -27.79
N ASP A 3 -4.96 60.48 -28.51
CA ASP A 3 -4.59 60.63 -29.92
C ASP A 3 -5.80 60.48 -30.86
N ILE A 4 -5.59 60.96 -32.08
CA ILE A 4 -6.53 61.43 -33.12
C ILE A 4 -7.57 60.39 -33.62
N ASP A 5 -7.50 59.12 -33.21
CA ASP A 5 -8.35 58.04 -33.74
C ASP A 5 -9.47 57.52 -32.80
N GLY A 6 -9.74 58.20 -31.68
CA GLY A 6 -10.97 57.97 -30.91
C GLY A 6 -11.15 56.55 -30.33
N LYS A 7 -10.11 55.71 -30.31
CA LYS A 7 -10.18 54.38 -29.69
C LYS A 7 -9.98 54.51 -28.19
N ALA A 8 -11.05 54.26 -27.43
CA ALA A 8 -11.00 54.10 -25.99
C ALA A 8 -10.12 52.90 -25.63
N TYR A 9 -8.88 53.17 -25.22
CA TYR A 9 -8.05 52.18 -24.56
C TYR A 9 -8.61 51.92 -23.16
N TYR A 10 -9.58 51.02 -23.08
CA TYR A 10 -9.86 50.33 -21.83
C TYR A 10 -8.63 49.49 -21.51
N TYR A 11 -7.80 49.97 -20.58
CA TYR A 11 -6.83 49.12 -19.92
C TYR A 11 -7.61 48.05 -19.14
N LEU A 12 -7.85 46.92 -19.81
CA LEU A 12 -8.24 45.70 -19.13
C LEU A 12 -7.05 45.30 -18.27
N TYR A 13 -7.13 45.58 -16.96
CA TYR A 13 -6.29 44.95 -15.95
C TYR A 13 -6.65 43.45 -15.93
N THR A 14 -6.13 42.71 -16.90
CA THR A 14 -6.10 41.25 -16.84
C THR A 14 -5.21 40.91 -15.65
N HIS A 15 -5.81 40.60 -14.50
CA HIS A 15 -5.11 40.00 -13.38
C HIS A 15 -4.46 38.72 -13.90
N HIS A 16 -3.13 38.75 -14.09
CA HIS A 16 -2.38 37.58 -14.49
C HIS A 16 -2.44 36.59 -13.33
N PRO A 17 -3.05 35.40 -13.49
CA PRO A 17 -3.11 34.43 -12.42
C PRO A 17 -1.69 33.97 -12.08
N SER A 18 -1.41 33.87 -10.78
CA SER A 18 -0.14 33.43 -10.21
C SER A 18 0.29 32.08 -10.79
N HIS A 19 1.34 32.06 -11.62
CA HIS A 19 1.87 30.86 -12.28
C HIS A 19 2.43 29.82 -11.29
N ASN A 20 2.72 30.22 -10.06
CA ASN A 20 3.32 29.36 -9.05
C ASN A 20 2.37 28.26 -8.57
N HIS A 21 1.09 28.55 -8.37
CA HIS A 21 0.14 27.54 -7.87
C HIS A 21 -0.12 26.43 -8.88
N SER A 22 -0.22 26.77 -10.17
CA SER A 22 -0.42 25.81 -11.26
C SER A 22 0.77 24.83 -11.35
N SER A 23 1.99 25.34 -11.22
CA SER A 23 3.21 24.52 -11.20
C SER A 23 3.24 23.57 -10.00
N ILE A 24 2.92 24.05 -8.79
CA ILE A 24 2.89 23.23 -7.57
C ILE A 24 1.88 22.08 -7.71
N MET A 25 0.67 22.37 -8.19
CA MET A 25 -0.36 21.34 -8.40
C MET A 25 0.04 20.30 -9.46
N ALA A 26 0.76 20.71 -10.50
CA ALA A 26 1.29 19.78 -11.49
C ALA A 26 2.35 18.85 -10.88
N THR A 27 3.28 19.39 -10.09
CA THR A 27 4.33 18.60 -9.42
C THR A 27 3.75 17.61 -8.41
N SER A 28 2.79 18.03 -7.60
CA SER A 28 2.13 17.16 -6.61
C SER A 28 1.35 16.03 -7.30
N ALA A 29 0.72 16.28 -8.45
CA ALA A 29 0.05 15.25 -9.24
C ALA A 29 1.04 14.22 -9.83
N VAL A 30 2.23 14.63 -10.25
CA VAL A 30 3.29 13.71 -10.70
C VAL A 30 3.77 12.84 -9.53
N GLN A 31 4.01 13.45 -8.36
CA GLN A 31 4.42 12.74 -7.15
C GLN A 31 3.36 11.72 -6.69
N ALA A 32 2.09 12.11 -6.67
CA ALA A 32 0.98 11.21 -6.31
C ALA A 32 0.91 9.98 -7.24
N ARG A 33 1.11 10.16 -8.55
CA ARG A 33 1.15 9.04 -9.52
C ARG A 33 2.34 8.12 -9.30
N SER A 34 3.49 8.67 -8.93
CA SER A 34 4.68 7.88 -8.58
C SER A 34 4.41 7.02 -7.34
N LEU A 35 3.86 7.62 -6.28
CA LEU A 35 3.50 6.92 -5.04
C LEU A 35 2.46 5.82 -5.28
N TYR A 36 1.42 6.10 -6.06
CA TYR A 36 0.42 5.10 -6.45
C TYR A 36 1.07 3.86 -7.09
N ARG A 37 1.98 4.05 -8.05
CA ARG A 37 2.69 2.93 -8.70
C ARG A 37 3.61 2.19 -7.74
N GLN A 38 4.22 2.90 -6.80
CA GLN A 38 5.05 2.27 -5.77
C GLN A 38 4.19 1.41 -4.83
N PHE A 39 3.05 1.91 -4.35
CA PHE A 39 2.10 1.13 -3.55
C PHE A 39 1.69 -0.17 -4.23
N LEU A 40 1.29 -0.10 -5.50
CA LEU A 40 0.87 -1.28 -6.24
C LEU A 40 1.99 -2.33 -6.41
N ARG A 41 3.26 -1.93 -6.38
CA ARG A 41 4.42 -2.82 -6.47
C ARG A 41 4.83 -3.43 -5.13
N GLU A 42 4.52 -2.77 -4.01
CA GLU A 42 4.76 -3.33 -2.68
C GLU A 42 3.70 -4.38 -2.30
N LEU A 43 2.53 -4.36 -2.92
CA LEU A 43 1.51 -5.38 -2.72
C LEU A 43 1.97 -6.72 -3.29
N PRO A 44 1.68 -7.86 -2.62
CA PRO A 44 2.02 -9.18 -3.12
C PRO A 44 1.51 -9.41 -4.54
N HIS A 45 2.42 -9.77 -5.46
CA HIS A 45 2.06 -10.08 -6.84
C HIS A 45 1.23 -11.38 -6.86
N ARG A 46 0.03 -11.33 -7.45
CA ARG A 46 -0.79 -12.53 -7.67
C ARG A 46 -0.51 -13.14 -9.05
N SER A 47 -0.59 -14.46 -9.10
CA SER A 47 -0.69 -15.24 -10.32
C SER A 47 -2.06 -15.95 -10.34
N PRO A 48 -2.85 -15.88 -11.43
CA PRO A 48 -2.53 -15.25 -12.72
C PRO A 48 -2.59 -13.71 -12.70
N SER A 49 -2.13 -13.10 -13.81
CA SER A 49 -1.82 -11.68 -14.00
C SER A 49 -2.78 -10.65 -13.35
N ILE A 50 -2.18 -9.69 -12.65
CA ILE A 50 -2.80 -8.51 -12.01
C ILE A 50 -3.67 -7.69 -12.99
N LEU A 51 -3.33 -7.69 -14.28
CA LEU A 51 -4.06 -6.93 -15.30
C LEU A 51 -5.41 -7.55 -15.67
N ALA A 52 -5.56 -8.87 -15.51
CA ALA A 52 -6.79 -9.57 -15.86
C ALA A 52 -7.81 -9.53 -14.71
N ASN A 53 -7.35 -9.58 -13.46
CA ASN A 53 -8.21 -9.59 -12.27
C ASN A 53 -7.53 -8.78 -11.13
N PRO A 54 -7.74 -7.45 -11.05
CA PRO A 54 -7.20 -6.66 -9.96
C PRO A 54 -7.84 -7.09 -8.63
N SER A 55 -7.05 -7.15 -7.57
CA SER A 55 -7.58 -7.53 -6.25
C SER A 55 -8.52 -6.44 -5.69
N PRO A 56 -9.45 -6.79 -4.77
CA PRO A 56 -10.34 -5.80 -4.15
C PRO A 56 -9.58 -4.64 -3.50
N ILE A 57 -8.40 -4.91 -2.92
CA ILE A 57 -7.53 -3.88 -2.33
C ILE A 57 -6.89 -2.98 -3.39
N GLN A 58 -6.46 -3.52 -4.54
CA GLN A 58 -5.95 -2.70 -5.64
C GLN A 58 -7.04 -1.81 -6.24
N GLN A 59 -8.27 -2.32 -6.34
CA GLN A 59 -9.43 -1.55 -6.76
C GLN A 59 -9.75 -0.42 -5.76
N HIS A 60 -9.75 -0.72 -4.46
CA HIS A 60 -9.92 0.31 -3.41
C HIS A 60 -8.86 1.41 -3.51
N ILE A 61 -7.58 1.05 -3.54
CA ILE A 61 -6.49 2.03 -3.69
C ILE A 61 -6.67 2.84 -4.96
N ARG A 62 -7.08 2.21 -6.07
CA ARG A 62 -7.36 2.95 -7.30
C ARG A 62 -8.49 3.96 -7.09
N HIS A 63 -9.61 3.57 -6.49
CA HIS A 63 -10.75 4.45 -6.26
C HIS A 63 -10.42 5.61 -5.31
N ASP A 64 -9.62 5.36 -4.27
CA ASP A 64 -9.16 6.39 -3.34
C ASP A 64 -8.30 7.45 -4.06
N PHE A 65 -7.41 7.01 -4.96
CA PHE A 65 -6.56 7.92 -5.73
C PHE A 65 -7.30 8.63 -6.88
N THR A 66 -8.36 8.03 -7.45
CA THR A 66 -9.18 8.67 -8.49
C THR A 66 -10.34 9.50 -7.93
N GLY A 67 -10.60 9.43 -6.62
CA GLY A 67 -11.74 10.08 -5.99
C GLY A 67 -13.10 9.53 -6.46
N SER A 68 -13.13 8.29 -6.96
CA SER A 68 -14.34 7.72 -7.58
C SER A 68 -15.37 7.22 -6.55
N THR A 69 -14.97 7.06 -5.30
CA THR A 69 -15.85 6.61 -4.20
C THR A 69 -15.87 7.65 -3.09
N ALA A 70 -17.05 8.15 -2.77
CA ALA A 70 -17.27 8.98 -1.59
C ALA A 70 -17.27 8.08 -0.34
N SER A 71 -16.20 8.12 0.43
CA SER A 71 -16.11 7.49 1.74
C SER A 71 -15.80 8.56 2.79
N ILE A 72 -16.29 8.36 4.01
CA ILE A 72 -16.09 9.30 5.14
C ILE A 72 -14.60 9.52 5.39
N SER A 73 -13.78 8.47 5.26
CA SER A 73 -12.32 8.57 5.38
C SER A 73 -11.70 9.41 4.27
N LEU A 74 -12.18 9.30 3.02
CA LEU A 74 -11.68 10.11 1.90
C LEU A 74 -12.10 11.58 2.03
N GLU A 75 -13.28 11.86 2.58
CA GLU A 75 -13.72 13.21 2.91
C GLU A 75 -12.83 13.85 3.99
N GLN A 76 -12.45 13.10 5.02
CA GLN A 76 -11.49 13.59 6.03
C GLN A 76 -10.09 13.83 5.43
N GLN A 77 -9.66 12.99 4.48
CA GLN A 77 -8.39 13.15 3.80
C GLN A 77 -8.40 14.35 2.82
N SER A 78 -9.54 14.66 2.20
CA SER A 78 -9.66 15.82 1.30
C SER A 78 -9.56 17.16 2.04
N GLN A 79 -9.87 17.19 3.33
CA GLN A 79 -9.69 18.37 4.20
C GLN A 79 -8.22 18.67 4.52
N LYS A 80 -7.32 17.69 4.39
CA LYS A 80 -5.89 17.89 4.64
C LYS A 80 -5.20 18.59 3.45
N PRO A 81 -4.17 19.43 3.71
CA PRO A 81 -3.36 20.00 2.64
C PRO A 81 -2.68 18.89 1.84
N VAL A 82 -2.51 19.11 0.53
CA VAL A 82 -2.02 18.09 -0.42
C VAL A 82 -0.65 17.57 0.01
N GLU A 83 0.21 18.44 0.52
CA GLU A 83 1.56 18.14 0.98
C GLU A 83 1.53 17.10 2.12
N ARG A 84 0.69 17.30 3.14
CA ARG A 84 0.56 16.34 4.24
C ARG A 84 0.10 14.97 3.76
N ARG A 85 -0.84 14.92 2.82
CA ARG A 85 -1.33 13.63 2.29
C ARG A 85 -0.21 12.88 1.56
N LEU A 86 0.66 13.60 0.86
CA LEU A 86 1.81 13.02 0.18
C LEU A 86 2.85 12.50 1.18
N GLU A 87 3.12 13.24 2.25
CA GLU A 87 4.00 12.80 3.34
C GLU A 87 3.45 11.55 4.05
N GLU A 88 2.16 11.54 4.39
CA GLU A 88 1.49 10.37 4.97
C GLU A 88 1.60 9.16 4.04
N ALA A 89 1.34 9.35 2.74
CA ALA A 89 1.47 8.29 1.74
C ALA A 89 2.92 7.76 1.64
N GLN A 90 3.93 8.63 1.72
CA GLN A 90 5.33 8.20 1.79
C GLN A 90 5.62 7.38 3.05
N GLN A 91 5.12 7.82 4.21
CA GLN A 91 5.29 7.09 5.47
C GLN A 91 4.66 5.70 5.41
N TYR A 92 3.45 5.57 4.86
CA TYR A 92 2.81 4.28 4.64
C TYR A 92 3.63 3.37 3.71
N LEU A 93 4.21 3.93 2.64
CA LEU A 93 5.07 3.15 1.75
C LEU A 93 6.32 2.62 2.47
N HIS A 94 6.94 3.43 3.32
CA HIS A 94 8.06 2.99 4.15
C HIS A 94 7.66 1.85 5.09
N TYR A 95 6.49 1.97 5.72
CA TYR A 95 5.93 0.90 6.55
C TYR A 95 5.77 -0.41 5.78
N LEU A 96 5.15 -0.38 4.59
CA LEU A 96 4.96 -1.60 3.77
C LEU A 96 6.28 -2.27 3.40
N ARG A 97 7.31 -1.49 3.06
CA ARG A 97 8.65 -2.02 2.79
C ARG A 97 9.25 -2.70 4.02
N SER A 98 9.18 -2.04 5.18
CA SER A 98 9.66 -2.63 6.43
C SER A 98 8.90 -3.90 6.79
N GLN A 99 7.59 -3.97 6.51
CA GLN A 99 6.78 -5.17 6.78
C GLN A 99 7.23 -6.35 5.91
N ARG A 100 7.54 -6.11 4.64
CA ARG A 100 8.08 -7.14 3.74
C ARG A 100 9.44 -7.64 4.21
N GLU A 101 10.33 -6.73 4.59
CA GLU A 101 11.64 -7.09 5.13
C GLU A 101 11.52 -7.88 6.43
N TYR A 102 10.65 -7.44 7.34
CA TYR A 102 10.34 -8.14 8.58
C TYR A 102 9.88 -9.58 8.33
N ILE A 103 8.92 -9.79 7.41
CA ILE A 103 8.44 -11.13 7.05
C ILE A 103 9.60 -11.98 6.50
N THR A 104 10.42 -11.40 5.62
CA THR A 104 11.58 -12.10 5.02
C THR A 104 12.60 -12.53 6.09
N LEU A 105 12.88 -11.66 7.07
CA LEU A 105 13.78 -11.96 8.17
C LEU A 105 13.18 -13.02 9.09
N LEU A 106 11.89 -12.92 9.39
CA LEU A 106 11.17 -13.87 10.22
C LEU A 106 11.22 -15.29 9.62
N GLU A 107 10.95 -15.43 8.33
CA GLU A 107 11.02 -16.72 7.62
C GLU A 107 12.44 -17.29 7.59
N ARG A 108 13.47 -16.44 7.44
CA ARG A 108 14.86 -16.88 7.36
C ARG A 108 15.41 -17.36 8.71
N TYR A 109 15.13 -16.59 9.76
CA TYR A 109 15.71 -16.83 11.07
C TYR A 109 14.82 -17.69 11.98
N ASN A 110 13.55 -17.89 11.61
CA ASN A 110 12.63 -18.78 12.30
C ASN A 110 11.96 -19.80 11.35
N PRO A 111 12.74 -20.70 10.72
CA PRO A 111 12.21 -21.69 9.77
C PRO A 111 11.26 -22.70 10.42
N GLY A 112 11.31 -22.86 11.76
CA GLY A 112 10.42 -23.72 12.53
C GLY A 112 9.16 -23.02 13.03
N MET A 113 8.92 -21.75 12.70
CA MET A 113 7.78 -20.98 13.23
C MET A 113 6.43 -21.61 12.90
N ASN A 114 6.33 -22.25 11.74
CA ASN A 114 5.09 -22.88 11.26
C ASN A 114 5.08 -24.39 11.53
N MET A 115 6.11 -24.96 12.17
CA MET A 115 6.14 -26.38 12.53
C MET A 115 5.53 -26.58 13.91
N ASN A 116 4.60 -27.53 14.01
CA ASN A 116 4.08 -27.93 15.30
C ASN A 116 5.14 -28.70 16.12
N GLU A 117 5.00 -28.68 17.44
CA GLU A 117 5.96 -29.30 18.35
C GLU A 117 6.14 -30.81 18.07
N GLU A 118 5.05 -31.51 17.77
CA GLU A 118 5.07 -32.94 17.46
C GLU A 118 5.86 -33.24 16.16
N GLU A 119 5.72 -32.39 15.14
CA GLU A 119 6.45 -32.52 13.88
C GLU A 119 7.95 -32.25 14.09
N ARG A 120 8.28 -31.28 14.95
CA ARG A 120 9.65 -30.98 15.35
C ARG A 120 10.31 -32.15 16.09
N VAL A 121 9.60 -32.76 17.04
CA VAL A 121 10.06 -33.94 17.78
C VAL A 121 10.27 -35.11 16.81
N ARG A 122 9.33 -35.37 15.90
CA ARG A 122 9.44 -36.42 14.89
C ARG A 122 10.67 -36.24 13.97
N LEU A 123 10.91 -35.04 13.46
CA LEU A 123 12.05 -34.77 12.58
C LEU A 123 13.39 -34.88 13.33
N THR A 124 13.41 -34.51 14.61
CA THR A 124 14.60 -34.66 15.45
C THR A 124 14.88 -36.13 15.78
N ALA A 125 13.84 -36.94 16.05
CA ALA A 125 13.97 -38.38 16.23
C ALA A 125 14.54 -39.07 14.98
N ARG A 126 14.03 -38.72 13.79
CA ARG A 126 14.54 -39.25 12.53
C ARG A 126 16.00 -38.91 12.28
N ARG A 127 16.45 -37.74 12.73
CA ARG A 127 17.86 -37.32 12.60
C ARG A 127 18.82 -38.24 13.36
N VAL A 128 18.36 -38.92 14.41
CA VAL A 128 19.14 -39.89 15.20
C VAL A 128 18.85 -41.34 14.82
N GLY A 129 18.10 -41.59 13.75
CA GLY A 129 17.73 -42.95 13.31
C GLY A 129 16.63 -43.60 14.14
N MET A 130 15.85 -42.81 14.90
CA MET A 130 14.70 -43.28 15.67
C MET A 130 13.39 -42.81 15.03
N ASP A 131 12.36 -43.66 15.03
CA ASP A 131 11.00 -43.26 14.65
C ASP A 131 10.12 -43.12 15.90
N LEU A 132 9.33 -42.04 15.93
CA LEU A 132 8.44 -41.75 17.05
C LEU A 132 7.19 -42.65 16.98
N PRO A 133 6.82 -43.35 18.08
CA PRO A 133 5.63 -44.20 18.11
C PRO A 133 4.33 -43.42 17.84
N ILE A 134 3.37 -44.07 17.16
CA ILE A 134 2.10 -43.46 16.72
C ILE A 134 1.27 -42.94 17.91
N GLU A 135 1.36 -43.58 19.08
CA GLU A 135 0.66 -43.15 20.29
C GLU A 135 1.09 -41.76 20.77
N HIS A 136 2.36 -41.38 20.55
CA HIS A 136 2.86 -40.04 20.86
C HIS A 136 2.53 -39.00 19.79
N MET A 137 2.09 -39.42 18.60
CA MET A 137 1.57 -38.51 17.56
C MET A 137 0.10 -38.11 17.81
N LYS A 138 -0.62 -38.87 18.64
CA LYS A 138 -2.03 -38.64 18.97
C LYS A 138 -2.24 -37.76 20.20
N GLY A 139 -1.18 -37.16 20.75
CA GLY A 139 -1.24 -36.31 21.95
C GLY A 139 -1.83 -34.91 21.73
N GLY A 140 -2.21 -34.55 20.51
CA GLY A 140 -2.79 -33.24 20.17
C GLY A 140 -4.20 -33.30 19.57
N ASP A 141 -4.76 -34.50 19.32
CA ASP A 141 -6.13 -34.62 18.80
C ASP A 141 -6.84 -35.89 19.31
N GLY A 142 -7.96 -35.68 20.00
CA GLY A 142 -8.87 -36.68 20.57
C GLY A 142 -8.77 -36.81 22.10
N SER A 143 -9.83 -36.72 22.89
CA SER A 143 -11.26 -36.72 22.58
C SER A 143 -12.00 -36.52 23.91
N LYS A 144 -12.90 -35.52 23.96
CA LYS A 144 -14.05 -35.56 24.87
C LYS A 144 -15.02 -36.58 24.29
N GLU A 145 -14.95 -37.83 24.74
CA GLU A 145 -16.08 -38.75 24.65
C GLU A 145 -16.19 -39.48 26.00
N GLU A 146 -17.40 -39.36 26.54
CA GLU A 146 -17.97 -39.79 27.83
C GLU A 146 -17.58 -39.04 29.12
#